data_AF-A0AA35Y2B0-F1
#
_entry.id   AF-A0AA35Y2B0-F1
#
_cell.length_a   1.000
_cell.length_b   1.000
_cell.length_c   1.000
_cell.angle_alpha   90.00
_cell.angle_beta   90.00
_cell.angle_gamma   90.00
#
_symmetry.space_group_name_H-M   'P 1'
#
loop_
_entity.id
_entity.type
_entity.pdbx_description
1 polymer ?
#
loop_
_entity_poly.entity_id
_entity_poly.type
_entity_poly.pdbx_seq_one_letter_code
_entity_poly.pdbx_strand_id
1 'polypeptide(L)' 'MTPENVGEWLDRWVEDHLAVGSLDPQIAAALCRTQALEAGISDAQLTEAVQGDLETFLAAEQADIQTPDGPF' A
#
# COMPACT_ATOMS: atom_id res chain seq x y z
N MET A 1 14.97 -3.83 -8.44
CA MET A 1 14.40 -2.60 -7.84
C MET A 1 15.08 -2.37 -6.49
N THR A 2 15.49 -1.15 -6.15
CA THR A 2 16.01 -0.81 -4.81
C THR A 2 14.86 -0.67 -3.82
N PRO A 3 15.09 -0.78 -2.50
CA PRO A 3 14.03 -0.60 -1.49
C PRO A 3 13.38 0.80 -1.57
N GLU A 4 14.17 1.85 -1.84
CA GLU A 4 13.65 3.22 -2.05
C GLU A 4 12.65 3.27 -3.22
N ASN A 5 12.96 2.61 -4.34
CA ASN A 5 12.05 2.55 -5.49
C ASN A 5 10.78 1.75 -5.19
N VAL A 6 10.83 0.75 -4.29
CA VAL A 6 9.65 -0.03 -3.88
C VAL A 6 8.76 0.81 -2.98
N GLY A 7 9.34 1.61 -2.07
CA GLY A 7 8.60 2.56 -1.25
C GLY A 7 7.86 3.60 -2.11
N GLU A 8 8.57 4.27 -3.03
CA GLU A 8 7.93 5.24 -3.93
C GLU A 8 6.84 4.64 -4.83
N TRP A 9 7.03 3.39 -5.28
CA TRP A 9 6.00 2.67 -6.02
C TRP A 9 4.76 2.40 -5.16
N LEU A 10 4.97 2.01 -3.89
CA LEU A 10 3.89 1.69 -2.97
C LEU A 10 3.08 2.94 -2.57
N ASP A 11 3.76 4.04 -2.24
CA ASP A 11 3.12 5.34 -1.98
C ASP A 11 2.22 5.74 -3.16
N ARG A 12 2.76 5.70 -4.38
CA ARG A 12 1.99 6.01 -5.60
C ARG A 12 0.79 5.08 -5.76
N TRP A 13 0.96 3.79 -5.46
CA TRP A 13 -0.11 2.81 -5.57
C TRP A 13 -1.24 3.10 -4.58
N VAL A 14 -0.90 3.42 -3.33
CA VAL A 14 -1.86 3.82 -2.28
C VAL A 14 -2.62 5.08 -2.70
N GLU A 15 -1.92 6.09 -3.22
CA GLU A 15 -2.58 7.31 -3.74
C GLU A 15 -3.55 7.01 -4.89
N ASP A 16 -3.20 6.11 -5.80
CA ASP A 16 -4.01 5.82 -7.00
C ASP A 16 -5.20 4.90 -6.70
N HIS A 17 -5.05 3.95 -5.77
CA HIS A 17 -6.04 2.89 -5.51
C HIS A 17 -6.81 3.06 -4.19
N LEU A 18 -6.15 3.53 -3.14
CA LEU A 18 -6.72 3.64 -1.78
C LEU A 18 -7.30 5.02 -1.51
N ALA A 19 -6.65 6.09 -1.97
CA ALA A 19 -7.19 7.46 -1.79
C ALA A 19 -8.40 7.73 -2.68
N VAL A 20 -8.53 7.03 -3.81
CA VAL A 20 -9.61 7.24 -4.80
C VAL A 20 -10.83 6.33 -4.54
N GLY A 21 -10.71 5.29 -3.71
CA GLY A 21 -11.82 4.37 -3.44
C GLY A 21 -11.68 3.59 -2.13
N SER A 22 -12.81 3.35 -1.47
CA SER A 22 -12.91 2.46 -0.30
C SER A 22 -12.81 0.99 -0.72
N LEU A 23 -11.64 0.58 -1.22
CA LEU A 23 -11.32 -0.83 -1.42
C LEU A 23 -11.14 -1.50 -0.06
N ASP A 24 -11.74 -2.67 0.14
CA ASP A 24 -11.47 -3.48 1.33
C ASP A 24 -9.97 -3.80 1.44
N PRO A 25 -9.34 -3.70 2.63
CA PRO A 25 -7.90 -3.83 2.78
C PRO A 25 -7.37 -5.21 2.34
N GLN A 26 -8.17 -6.28 2.45
CA GLN A 26 -7.77 -7.61 1.96
C GLN A 26 -7.73 -7.64 0.42
N ILE A 27 -8.71 -6.99 -0.23
CA ILE A 27 -8.76 -6.87 -1.68
C ILE A 27 -7.62 -5.96 -2.17
N ALA A 28 -7.36 -4.86 -1.46
CA ALA A 28 -6.27 -3.93 -1.76
C ALA A 28 -4.91 -4.64 -1.69
N ALA A 29 -4.67 -5.45 -0.66
CA ALA A 29 -3.42 -6.21 -0.54
C ALA A 29 -3.24 -7.24 -1.65
N ALA A 30 -4.29 -7.99 -2.00
CA ALA A 30 -4.23 -8.95 -3.10
C ALA A 30 -3.95 -8.27 -4.45
N LEU A 31 -4.57 -7.11 -4.68
CA LEU A 31 -4.35 -6.30 -5.88
C LEU A 31 -2.95 -5.70 -5.92
N CYS A 32 -2.47 -5.14 -4.80
CA CYS A 32 -1.13 -4.59 -4.66
C CYS A 32 -0.07 -5.65 -4.92
N ARG A 33 -0.19 -6.85 -4.33
CA ARG A 33 0.72 -7.99 -4.59
C ARG A 33 0.75 -8.38 -6.07
N THR A 34 -0.40 -8.37 -6.74
CA THR A 34 -0.49 -8.71 -8.17
C THR A 34 0.22 -7.67 -9.03
N GLN A 35 -0.06 -6.38 -8.83
CA GLN A 35 0.57 -5.31 -9.60
C GLN A 35 2.06 -5.15 -9.28
N ALA A 36 2.47 -5.42 -8.05
CA ALA A 36 3.86 -5.46 -7.64
C ALA A 36 4.63 -6.53 -8.43
N LEU A 37 4.07 -7.74 -8.57
CA LEU A 37 4.68 -8.80 -9.38
C LEU A 37 4.80 -8.40 -10.86
N GLU A 38 3.80 -7.72 -11.42
CA GLU A 38 3.86 -7.19 -12.78
C GLU A 38 4.93 -6.09 -12.94
N ALA A 39 5.16 -5.29 -11.89
CA ALA A 39 6.24 -4.32 -11.80
C ALA A 39 7.63 -4.94 -11.51
N GLY A 40 7.71 -6.26 -11.33
CA GLY A 40 8.94 -6.97 -10.99
C GLY A 40 9.38 -6.82 -9.53
N ILE A 41 8.44 -6.52 -8.64
CA ILE A 41 8.62 -6.41 -7.19
C ILE A 41 8.13 -7.71 -6.55
N SER A 42 9.00 -8.33 -5.75
CA SER A 42 8.67 -9.55 -5.02
C SER A 42 7.92 -9.22 -3.72
N ASP A 43 7.10 -10.14 -3.23
CA ASP A 43 6.40 -10.00 -1.94
C ASP A 43 7.38 -9.77 -0.76
N ALA A 44 8.57 -10.36 -0.82
CA ALA A 44 9.64 -10.09 0.14
C ALA A 44 10.11 -8.62 0.11
N GLN A 45 10.18 -8.00 -1.08
CA GLN A 45 10.58 -6.60 -1.21
C GLN A 45 9.49 -5.65 -0.72
N LEU A 46 8.21 -6.02 -0.91
CA LEU A 46 7.08 -5.29 -0.33
C LEU A 46 7.11 -5.36 1.20
N THR A 47 7.31 -6.55 1.75
CA THR A 47 7.44 -6.79 3.20
C THR A 47 8.59 -5.98 3.81
N GLU A 48 9.75 -5.93 3.12
CA GLU A 48 10.88 -5.10 3.55
C GLU A 48 10.57 -3.60 3.45
N ALA A 49 9.86 -3.15 2.41
CA ALA A 49 9.52 -1.74 2.21
C ALA A 49 8.55 -1.22 3.29
N VAL A 50 7.53 -2.01 3.66
CA VAL A 50 6.57 -1.64 4.71
C VAL A 50 7.05 -2.00 6.12
N GLN A 51 8.25 -2.58 6.24
CA GLN A 51 8.83 -3.06 7.50
C GLN A 51 7.88 -3.99 8.28
N GLY A 52 7.13 -4.84 7.58
CA GLY A 52 6.09 -5.64 8.20
C GLY A 52 5.09 -6.22 7.21
N ASP A 53 3.86 -6.35 7.66
CA ASP A 53 2.78 -6.94 6.89
C ASP A 53 2.07 -5.90 6.01
N LEU A 54 1.98 -6.18 4.71
CA LEU A 54 1.36 -5.29 3.73
C LEU A 54 -0.12 -5.03 4.02
N GLU A 55 -0.87 -6.04 4.47
CA GLU A 55 -2.29 -5.88 4.80
C GLU A 55 -2.48 -4.91 5.97
N THR A 56 -1.63 -5.04 6.99
CA THR A 56 -1.60 -4.14 8.16
C THR A 56 -1.23 -2.72 7.75
N PHE A 57 -0.23 -2.54 6.88
CA PHE A 57 0.16 -1.25 6.34
C PHE A 57 -0.99 -0.59 5.57
N LEU A 58 -1.58 -1.29 4.60
CA LEU A 58 -2.66 -0.73 3.78
C LEU A 58 -3.93 -0.43 4.60
N ALA A 59 -4.23 -1.22 5.63
CA ALA A 59 -5.33 -0.94 6.54
C ALA A 59 -5.09 0.33 7.39
N ALA A 60 -3.84 0.58 7.80
CA ALA A 60 -3.48 1.81 8.51
C ALA A 60 -3.57 3.04 7.60
N GLU A 61 -3.03 2.95 6.38
CA GLU A 61 -3.13 4.00 5.36
C GLU A 61 -4.60 4.31 5.03
N GLN A 62 -5.42 3.28 4.88
CA GLN A 62 -6.86 3.45 4.63
C GLN A 62 -7.57 4.17 5.78
N ALA A 63 -7.25 3.80 7.02
CA ALA A 63 -7.82 4.43 8.19
C ALA A 63 -7.43 5.92 8.27
N ASP A 64 -6.17 6.26 7.93
CA ASP A 64 -5.66 7.63 7.92
C ASP A 64 -6.34 8.48 6.84
N ILE A 65 -6.50 7.93 5.62
CA ILE A 65 -7.24 8.56 4.52
C ILE A 65 -8.72 8.79 4.89
N GLN A 66 -9.33 7.84 5.61
CA GLN A 66 -10.74 7.90 6.02
C GLN A 66 -10.99 8.74 7.28
N THR A 67 -9.95 9.20 7.97
CA THR A 67 -10.08 10.22 9.02
C THR A 67 -9.94 11.62 8.38
N PRO A 68 -11.05 12.28 8.00
CA PRO A 68 -10.99 13.69 7.67
C PRO A 68 -10.73 14.45 8.97
N ASP A 69 -9.48 14.87 9.14
CA ASP A 69 -9.06 15.81 10.18
C ASP A 69 -8.88 15.24 11.59
N GLY A 70 -7.75 15.63 12.20
CA GLY A 70 -7.57 15.60 13.64
C GLY A 70 -8.59 16.50 14.34
N PRO A 71 -8.54 16.64 15.67
CA PRO A 71 -9.54 17.41 16.38
C PRO A 71 -9.43 18.91 16.03
N PHE A 72 -10.38 19.43 15.26
CA PHE A 72 -10.80 20.84 15.34
C PHE A 72 -11.59 21.11 16.62
#